data_AF-F4I7Y9-F1
#
_entry.id   AF-F4I7Y9-F1
#
_cell.length_a   1.000
_cell.length_b   1.000
_cell.length_c   1.000
_cell.angle_alpha   90.00
_cell.angle_beta   90.00
_cell.angle_gamma   90.00
#
_symmetry.space_group_name_H-M   'P 1'
#
loop_
_entity.id
_entity.type
_entity.pdbx_description
1 polymer ?
#
loop_
_entity_poly.entity_id
_entity_poly.type
_entity_poly.pdbx_seq_one_letter_code
_entity_poly.pdbx_strand_id
1 'polypeptide(L)' 'MVNVDHDRFTTLVHELNQAKYEFHYKCAELVSNHEAAQPKKVLDEKKMDLEKLYEKVKEVMKKMVAFAENPKKEG' A
#
# COMPACT_ATOMS: atom_id res chain seq x y z
N MET A 1 8.58 -16.33 -25.15
CA MET A 1 9.06 -15.99 -23.80
C MET A 1 8.39 -14.71 -23.38
N VAL A 2 7.49 -14.75 -22.40
CA VAL A 2 7.07 -13.53 -21.73
C VAL A 2 8.30 -13.01 -20.98
N ASN A 3 8.60 -11.72 -21.09
CA ASN A 3 9.76 -11.15 -20.43
C ASN A 3 9.48 -11.16 -18.92
N VAL A 4 10.14 -12.06 -18.17
CA VAL A 4 9.92 -12.27 -16.73
C VAL A 4 10.03 -10.95 -15.95
N ASP A 5 10.92 -10.06 -16.39
CA ASP A 5 11.09 -8.72 -15.80
C ASP A 5 9.82 -7.85 -15.98
N HIS A 6 9.15 -7.95 -17.13
CA HIS A 6 7.93 -7.20 -17.40
C HIS A 6 6.75 -7.68 -16.53
N ASP A 7 6.61 -8.99 -16.35
CA ASP A 7 5.57 -9.58 -15.49
C ASP A 7 5.78 -9.19 -14.03
N ARG A 8 7.04 -9.21 -13.56
CA ARG A 8 7.39 -8.82 -12.19
C ARG A 8 7.13 -7.33 -11.94
N PHE A 9 7.57 -6.46 -12.84
CA PHE A 9 7.30 -5.03 -12.74
C PHE A 9 5.79 -4.75 -12.70
N THR A 10 5.03 -5.37 -13.60
CA THR A 10 3.56 -5.21 -13.67
C THR A 10 2.90 -5.67 -12.36
N THR A 11 3.38 -6.77 -11.78
CA THR A 11 2.93 -7.27 -10.48
C THR A 11 3.20 -6.26 -9.36
N LEU A 12 4.42 -5.71 -9.28
CA LEU A 12 4.76 -4.71 -8.27
C LEU A 12 3.95 -3.41 -8.42
N VAL A 13 3.69 -2.97 -9.65
CA VAL A 13 2.82 -1.82 -9.92
C VAL A 13 1.39 -2.10 -9.48
N HIS A 14 0.87 -3.31 -9.71
CA HIS A 14 -0.45 -3.72 -9.24
C HIS A 14 -0.51 -3.74 -7.69
N GLU A 15 0.48 -4.36 -7.03
CA GLU A 15 0.60 -4.36 -5.56
C GLU A 15 0.61 -2.93 -5.00
N LEU A 16 1.36 -2.02 -5.63
CA LEU A 16 1.46 -0.63 -5.19
C LEU A 16 0.12 0.09 -5.34
N ASN A 17 -0.52 -0.06 -6.49
CA ASN A 17 -1.81 0.57 -6.76
C ASN A 17 -2.89 0.07 -5.82
N GLN A 18 -2.93 -1.24 -5.55
CA GLN A 18 -3.86 -1.81 -4.57
C GLN A 18 -3.60 -1.27 -3.16
N ALA A 19 -2.34 -1.27 -2.70
CA ALA A 19 -1.98 -0.77 -1.38
C ALA A 19 -2.31 0.73 -1.22
N LYS A 20 -2.03 1.54 -2.26
CA LYS A 20 -2.39 2.96 -2.28
C LYS A 20 -3.90 3.17 -2.27
N TYR A 21 -4.66 2.42 -3.07
CA TYR A 21 -6.12 2.52 -3.10
C TYR A 21 -6.72 2.18 -1.73
N GLU A 22 -6.31 1.07 -1.13
CA GLU A 22 -6.71 0.67 0.24
C GLU A 22 -6.38 1.77 1.26
N PHE A 23 -5.17 2.33 1.20
CA PHE A 23 -4.74 3.42 2.08
C PHE A 23 -5.60 4.67 1.92
N HIS A 24 -5.82 5.14 0.69
CA HIS A 24 -6.67 6.31 0.42
C HIS A 24 -8.11 6.10 0.87
N TYR A 25 -8.67 4.92 0.62
CA TYR A 25 -10.01 4.56 1.08
C TYR A 25 -10.12 4.62 2.60
N LYS A 26 -9.13 4.07 3.32
CA LYS A 26 -9.11 4.12 4.79
C LYS A 26 -8.87 5.53 5.34
N CYS A 27 -8.12 6.37 4.63
CA CYS A 27 -7.98 7.78 5.01
C CYS A 27 -9.33 8.51 4.91
N ALA A 28 -10.06 8.29 3.82
CA ALA A 28 -11.41 8.83 3.67
C ALA A 28 -12.37 8.30 4.75
N GLU A 29 -12.32 6.99 5.06
CA GLU A 29 -13.10 6.39 6.14
C GLU A 29 -12.80 7.03 7.51
N LEU A 30 -11.52 7.30 7.81
CA LEU A 30 -11.13 7.98 9.06
C LEU A 30 -11.69 9.41 9.13
N VAL A 31 -11.60 10.16 8.02
CA VAL A 31 -12.15 11.52 7.94
C VAL A 31 -13.67 11.49 8.16
N SER A 32 -14.40 10.63 7.45
CA SER A 32 -15.86 10.51 7.62
C SER A 32 -16.25 10.08 9.04
N ASN A 33 -15.50 9.18 9.67
CA ASN A 33 -15.74 8.80 11.06
C ASN A 33 -15.50 9.95 12.04
N HIS A 34 -14.47 10.77 11.78
CA HIS A 34 -14.20 11.97 12.57
C HIS A 34 -15.33 13.00 12.43
N GLU A 35 -15.81 13.25 11.20
CA GLU A 35 -16.94 14.14 10.92
C GLU A 35 -18.25 13.64 11.53
N ALA A 36 -18.47 12.33 11.57
CA ALA A 36 -19.61 11.70 12.23
C ALA A 36 -19.48 11.63 13.76
N ALA A 37 -18.47 12.28 14.36
CA ALA A 37 -18.20 12.28 15.80
C ALA A 37 -18.13 10.88 16.42
N GLN A 38 -17.56 9.91 15.70
CA GLN A 38 -17.38 8.55 16.20
C GLN A 38 -16.53 8.54 17.48
N PRO A 39 -16.75 7.58 18.40
CA PRO A 39 -15.98 7.49 19.63
C PRO A 39 -14.46 7.44 19.37
N LYS A 40 -13.68 8.11 20.23
CA LYS A 40 -12.20 8.17 20.08
C LYS A 40 -11.56 6.79 19.88
N LYS A 41 -12.04 5.76 20.58
CA LYS A 41 -11.55 4.38 20.43
C LYS A 41 -11.67 3.87 18.98
N VAL A 42 -12.79 4.17 18.31
CA VAL A 42 -13.00 3.80 16.90
C VAL A 42 -12.00 4.55 16.01
N LEU A 43 -11.77 5.83 16.26
CA LEU A 43 -10.79 6.61 15.50
C LEU A 43 -9.36 6.09 15.70
N ASP A 44 -8.99 5.72 16.92
CA ASP A 44 -7.67 5.18 17.24
C ASP A 44 -7.45 3.80 16.59
N GLU A 45 -8.45 2.92 16.60
CA GLU A 45 -8.39 1.64 15.87
C GLU A 45 -8.20 1.86 14.35
N LYS A 46 -8.93 2.81 13.75
CA LYS A 46 -8.79 3.13 12.32
C LYS A 46 -7.43 3.74 11.98
N LYS A 47 -6.83 4.54 12.88
CA LYS A 47 -5.47 5.05 12.72
C LYS A 47 -4.44 3.92 12.72
N MET A 48 -4.56 2.94 13.63
CA MET A 48 -3.66 1.78 13.66
C MET A 48 -3.76 0.95 12.36
N ASP A 49 -4.96 0.78 11.81
CA ASP A 49 -5.13 0.10 10.53
C ASP A 49 -4.51 0.89 9.37
N LEU A 50 -4.59 2.22 9.41
CA LEU A 50 -3.90 3.09 8.44
C LEU A 50 -2.38 2.98 8.53
N GLU A 51 -1.80 2.91 9.73
CA GLU A 51 -0.36 2.70 9.91
C GLU A 51 0.10 1.38 9.27
N LYS A 52 -0.65 0.29 9.46
CA LYS A 52 -0.35 -1.00 8.81
C LYS A 52 -0.40 -0.90 7.28
N LEU A 53 -1.39 -0.20 6.73
CA LEU A 53 -1.49 0.02 5.29
C LEU A 53 -0.36 0.91 4.76
N TYR A 54 0.06 1.90 5.53
CA TYR A 54 1.20 2.74 5.19
C TYR A 54 2.50 1.93 5.15
N GLU A 55 2.73 1.03 6.11
CA GLU A 55 3.85 0.09 6.06
C GLU A 55 3.80 -0.79 4.81
N LYS A 56 2.62 -1.32 4.45
CA LYS A 56 2.45 -2.11 3.21
C LYS A 56 2.84 -1.31 1.95
N VAL A 57 2.44 -0.04 1.85
CA VAL A 57 2.83 0.83 0.72
C VAL A 57 4.35 0.99 0.67
N LYS A 58 5.00 1.25 1.82
CA LYS A 58 6.46 1.37 1.90
C LYS A 58 7.17 0.09 1.49
N GLU A 59 6.70 -1.07 1.93
CA GLU A 59 7.30 -2.36 1.56
C GLU A 59 7.22 -2.62 0.05
N VAL A 60 6.10 -2.29 -0.60
CA VAL A 60 6.00 -2.43 -2.06
C VAL A 60 6.94 -1.44 -2.77
N MET A 61 7.04 -0.19 -2.28
CA MET A 61 8.00 0.77 -2.84
C MET A 61 9.44 0.30 -2.70
N LYS A 62 9.82 -0.31 -1.57
CA LYS A 62 11.16 -0.90 -1.38
C LYS A 62 11.44 -2.01 -2.41
N LYS A 63 10.48 -2.92 -2.63
CA LYS A 63 10.60 -3.96 -3.67
C LYS A 63 10.74 -3.36 -5.07
N MET A 64 10.00 -2.30 -5.37
CA MET A 64 10.12 -1.60 -6.66
C MET A 64 11.50 -0.95 -6.84
N VAL A 65 12.05 -0.33 -5.80
CA VAL A 65 13.41 0.22 -5.83
C VAL A 65 14.43 -0.89 -6.00
N ALA A 66 14.33 -1.99 -5.24
CA ALA A 66 15.21 -3.14 -5.37
C ALA A 66 15.16 -3.76 -6.77
N PHE A 67 13.98 -3.90 -7.35
CA PHE A 67 13.80 -4.35 -8.73
C PHE A 67 14.45 -3.39 -9.74
N ALA A 68 14.31 -2.06 -9.56
CA ALA A 68 14.93 -1.08 -10.44
C ALA A 68 16.47 -1.08 -10.33
N GLU A 69 17.02 -1.31 -9.13
CA GLU A 69 18.45 -1.42 -8.90
C GLU A 69 19.05 -2.72 -9.47
N ASN A 70 18.31 -3.83 -9.38
CA ASN A 70 18.76 -5.11 -9.91
C ASN A 70 17.60 -6.05 -10.30
N PRO A 71 17.10 -5.97 -11.55
CA PRO A 71 15.99 -6.82 -12.01
C PRO A 71 16.29 -8.32 -11.92
N LYS A 72 17.57 -8.71 -12.08
CA LYS A 72 18.01 -10.11 -12.18
C LYS A 72 18.16 -10.82 -10.83
N LYS A 73 18.08 -10.12 -9.70
CA LYS A 73 18.29 -10.70 -8.35
C LYS A 73 17.00 -11.16 -7.65
N GLU A 74 15.82 -10.79 -8.17
CA GLU A 74 14.53 -11.16 -7.57
C GLU A 74 13.72 -12.19 -8.40
N GLY A 75 14.32 -12.81 -9.42
CA GLY A 75 13.72 -13.93 -10.15
C GLY A 75 13.89 -15.25 -9.41
#